data_AF-A0AA37RH41-F1
#
_entry.id   AF-A0AA37RH41-F1
#
_cell.length_a   1.000
_cell.length_b   1.000
_cell.length_c   1.000
_cell.angle_alpha   90.00
_cell.angle_beta   90.00
_cell.angle_gamma   90.00
#
_symmetry.space_group_name_H-M   'P 1'
#
loop_
_entity.id
_entity.type
_entity.pdbx_description
1 polymer ?
#
loop_
_entity_poly.entity_id
_entity_poly.type
_entity_poly.pdbx_seq_one_letter_code
_entity_poly.pdbx_strand_id
1 'polypeptide(L)'
;MKRETKRISSVKRSTFDKYVAERSAHIELIIEQSLRLVSAKNFSNLTDYCKSLAAVVSDIRAAKAGDPTTPFFNKTVRPFSYVTLLRNEKYRQIVQGMYDHSRQVLEQPQAISEDASIKIASLQGQINLLKDRLSGTKTDGGSNALADAEAQTNIVKLSEFLIETLRAYTEMRKLLSNALKLISEPTAKYPIIGLYCSYGLIAEAEALQKIEEGRNFVDKLARSLNLAGD
;
A
#
# COMPACT_ATOMS: atom_id res chain seq x y z
N MET A 1 46.13 -56.62 32.90
CA MET A 1 46.22 -55.15 32.77
C MET A 1 46.93 -54.81 31.46
N LYS A 2 46.21 -54.51 30.37
CA LYS A 2 46.79 -54.00 29.12
C LYS A 2 46.52 -52.50 29.06
N ARG A 3 47.58 -51.69 29.13
CA ARG A 3 47.49 -50.23 28.98
C ARG A 3 47.45 -49.90 27.49
N GLU A 4 46.28 -49.54 26.98
CA GLU A 4 46.14 -48.89 25.68
C GLU A 4 46.67 -47.45 25.78
N THR A 5 47.86 -47.22 25.24
CA THR A 5 48.39 -45.88 25.01
C THR A 5 47.70 -45.30 23.79
N LYS A 6 46.65 -44.52 24.01
CA LYS A 6 45.99 -43.70 22.98
C LYS A 6 47.02 -42.70 22.44
N ARG A 7 47.51 -42.92 21.22
CA ARG A 7 48.32 -41.95 20.48
C ARG A 7 47.49 -40.70 20.26
N ILE A 8 47.75 -39.65 21.02
CA ILE A 8 47.27 -38.31 20.73
C ILE A 8 48.08 -37.84 19.52
N SER A 9 47.53 -38.03 18.32
CA SER A 9 48.08 -37.44 17.11
C SER A 9 47.99 -35.93 17.25
N SER A 10 49.13 -35.26 17.36
CA SER A 10 49.23 -33.81 17.29
C SER A 10 48.71 -33.36 15.91
N VAL A 11 47.47 -32.88 15.87
CA VAL A 11 46.86 -32.33 14.66
C VAL A 11 47.70 -31.15 14.20
N LYS A 12 48.47 -31.32 13.12
CA LYS A 12 49.20 -30.22 12.49
C LYS A 12 48.16 -29.22 11.99
N ARG A 13 48.15 -28.01 12.56
CA ARG A 13 47.24 -26.93 12.15
C ARG A 13 47.50 -26.59 10.69
N SER A 14 46.54 -26.91 9.84
CA SER A 14 46.58 -26.62 8.41
C SER A 14 46.42 -25.12 8.21
N THR A 15 47.07 -24.54 7.22
CA THR A 15 46.82 -23.15 6.78
C THR A 15 45.34 -22.94 6.40
N PHE A 16 44.65 -24.01 6.01
CA PHE A 16 43.21 -24.03 5.79
C PHE A 16 42.39 -23.85 7.07
N ASP A 17 42.91 -24.22 8.24
CA ASP A 17 42.18 -24.08 9.51
C ASP A 17 41.96 -22.60 9.87
N LYS A 18 42.92 -21.73 9.53
CA LYS A 18 42.76 -20.27 9.70
C LYS A 18 41.66 -19.70 8.81
N TYR A 19 41.67 -20.07 7.53
CA TYR A 19 40.65 -19.64 6.57
C TYR A 19 39.25 -20.15 6.94
N VAL A 20 39.15 -21.42 7.40
CA VAL A 20 37.89 -21.99 7.86
C VAL A 20 37.40 -21.26 9.11
N ALA A 21 38.28 -20.95 10.07
CA ALA A 21 37.95 -20.22 11.28
C ALA A 21 37.44 -18.79 11.01
N GLU A 22 38.14 -18.02 10.18
CA GLU A 22 37.73 -16.66 9.77
C GLU A 22 36.39 -16.67 9.03
N ARG A 23 36.21 -17.64 8.13
CA ARG A 23 34.94 -17.81 7.42
C ARG A 23 33.80 -18.20 8.35
N SER A 24 34.03 -19.11 9.31
CA SER A 24 33.01 -19.47 10.30
C SER A 24 32.63 -18.29 11.19
N ALA A 25 33.60 -17.50 11.66
CA ALA A 25 33.34 -16.31 12.48
C ALA A 25 32.50 -15.28 11.71
N HIS A 26 32.80 -15.04 10.43
CA HIS A 26 31.97 -14.17 9.59
C HIS A 26 30.56 -14.72 9.37
N ILE A 27 30.40 -16.05 9.29
CA ILE A 27 29.07 -16.68 9.18
C ILE A 27 28.30 -16.54 10.49
N GLU A 28 28.95 -16.69 11.66
CA GLU A 28 28.34 -16.48 12.97
C GLU A 28 27.79 -15.04 13.08
N LEU A 29 28.57 -14.03 12.70
CA LEU A 29 28.11 -12.64 12.67
C LEU A 29 26.92 -12.42 11.73
N ILE A 30 26.91 -13.08 10.57
CA ILE A 30 25.79 -12.99 9.64
C ILE A 30 24.55 -13.66 10.25
N ILE A 31 24.70 -14.80 10.92
CA ILE A 31 23.59 -15.48 11.60
C ILE A 31 23.02 -14.58 12.68
N GLU A 32 23.84 -13.96 13.52
CA GLU A 32 23.40 -13.00 14.55
C GLU A 32 22.66 -11.79 13.95
N GLN A 33 23.12 -11.28 12.81
CA GLN A 33 22.43 -10.21 12.08
C GLN A 33 21.07 -10.69 11.54
N SER A 34 21.01 -11.89 10.96
CA SER A 34 19.78 -12.50 10.44
C SER A 34 18.75 -12.76 11.52
N LEU A 35 19.18 -13.14 12.73
CA LEU A 35 18.30 -13.39 13.88
C LEU A 35 17.51 -12.15 14.30
N ARG A 36 18.03 -10.94 14.05
CA ARG A 36 17.31 -9.68 14.31
C ARG A 36 16.19 -9.42 13.31
N LEU A 37 16.31 -9.96 12.09
CA LEU A 37 15.36 -9.73 11.00
C LEU A 37 14.21 -10.75 11.03
N VAL A 38 14.48 -11.98 11.46
CA VAL A 38 13.49 -13.07 11.46
C VAL A 38 13.01 -13.36 12.88
N SER A 39 11.77 -12.94 13.18
CA SER A 39 11.13 -13.26 14.45
C SER A 39 10.80 -14.75 14.57
N ALA A 40 11.37 -15.41 15.58
CA ALA A 40 11.13 -16.82 15.87
C ALA A 40 9.67 -17.13 16.29
N LYS A 41 8.89 -16.11 16.72
CA LYS A 41 7.49 -16.26 17.12
C LYS A 41 6.55 -16.67 16.00
N ASN A 42 6.94 -16.40 14.75
CA ASN A 42 6.11 -16.68 13.57
C ASN A 42 6.23 -18.14 13.10
N PHE A 43 7.04 -18.97 13.76
CA PHE A 43 7.36 -20.33 13.32
C PHE A 43 6.98 -21.36 14.40
N SER A 44 6.30 -22.43 13.98
CA SER A 44 5.88 -23.53 14.87
C SER A 44 6.99 -24.50 15.20
N ASN A 45 7.98 -24.65 14.31
CA ASN A 45 9.07 -25.60 14.41
C ASN A 45 10.43 -24.94 14.15
N LEU A 46 11.45 -25.42 14.88
CA LEU A 46 12.85 -24.97 14.71
C LEU A 46 13.36 -25.17 13.28
N THR A 47 12.95 -26.26 12.63
CA THR A 47 13.36 -26.57 11.25
C THR A 47 12.83 -25.55 10.25
N ASP A 48 11.58 -25.10 10.39
CA ASP A 48 10.99 -24.12 9.49
C ASP A 48 11.57 -22.72 9.73
N TYR A 49 11.88 -22.42 10.99
CA TYR A 49 12.68 -21.25 11.36
C TYR A 49 14.08 -21.28 10.73
N CYS A 50 14.75 -22.43 10.73
CA CYS A 50 16.06 -22.56 10.09
C CYS A 50 15.99 -22.43 8.56
N LYS A 51 14.89 -22.84 7.91
CA LYS A 51 14.70 -22.67 6.46
C LYS A 51 14.59 -21.18 6.08
N SER A 52 13.77 -20.43 6.81
CA SER A 52 13.61 -18.98 6.57
C SER A 52 14.89 -18.23 6.91
N LEU A 53 15.54 -18.56 8.02
CA LEU A 53 16.83 -17.98 8.40
C LEU A 53 17.91 -18.27 7.36
N ALA A 54 17.94 -19.48 6.78
CA ALA A 54 18.92 -19.84 5.75
C ALA A 54 18.74 -19.05 4.44
N ALA A 55 17.49 -18.71 4.07
CA ALA A 55 17.23 -17.82 2.94
C ALA A 55 17.80 -16.42 3.21
N VAL A 56 17.49 -15.83 4.37
CA VAL A 56 18.01 -14.50 4.76
C VAL A 56 19.53 -14.47 4.86
N VAL A 57 20.14 -15.51 5.45
CA VAL A 57 21.61 -15.65 5.49
C VAL A 57 22.20 -15.74 4.08
N SER A 58 21.51 -16.38 3.14
CA SER A 58 21.96 -16.45 1.74
C SER A 58 21.97 -15.07 1.10
N ASP A 59 20.92 -14.28 1.32
CA ASP A 59 20.79 -12.93 0.77
C ASP A 59 21.83 -11.98 1.35
N ILE A 60 22.05 -12.02 2.66
CA ILE A 60 23.09 -11.20 3.31
C ILE A 60 24.48 -11.61 2.83
N ARG A 61 24.73 -12.90 2.63
CA ARG A 61 26.01 -13.37 2.08
C ARG A 61 26.20 -12.91 0.63
N ALA A 62 25.14 -12.91 -0.18
CA ALA A 62 25.19 -12.40 -1.55
C ALA A 62 25.45 -10.89 -1.59
N ALA A 63 24.79 -10.11 -0.71
CA ALA A 63 25.03 -8.68 -0.57
C ALA A 63 26.49 -8.37 -0.15
N LYS A 64 27.03 -9.14 0.81
CA LYS A 64 28.41 -8.98 1.29
C LYS A 64 29.48 -9.49 0.31
N ALA A 65 29.11 -10.14 -0.80
CA ALA A 65 30.06 -10.58 -1.82
C ALA A 65 30.75 -9.42 -2.55
N GLY A 66 30.15 -8.22 -2.50
CA GLY A 66 30.73 -6.99 -3.02
C GLY A 66 31.77 -6.32 -2.10
N ASP A 67 31.84 -6.74 -0.83
CA ASP A 67 32.70 -6.08 0.17
C ASP A 67 34.10 -6.72 0.22
N PRO A 68 35.19 -5.95 0.02
CA PRO A 68 36.57 -6.47 0.03
C PRO A 68 37.03 -7.00 1.39
N THR A 69 36.36 -6.62 2.47
CA THR A 69 36.69 -6.99 3.85
C THR A 69 36.14 -8.36 4.23
N THR A 70 35.37 -9.01 3.35
CA THR A 70 34.72 -10.28 3.66
C THR A 70 35.41 -11.46 2.96
N PRO A 71 35.41 -12.65 3.58
CA PRO A 71 35.98 -13.86 2.95
C PRO A 71 35.23 -14.32 1.69
N PHE A 72 34.09 -13.67 1.39
CA PHE A 72 33.21 -13.92 0.26
C PHE A 72 33.46 -12.96 -0.92
N PHE A 73 34.38 -11.99 -0.79
CA PHE A 73 34.68 -11.02 -1.83
C PHE A 73 35.01 -11.68 -3.16
N ASN A 74 34.33 -11.23 -4.22
CA ASN A 74 34.54 -11.65 -5.61
C ASN A 74 34.39 -13.18 -5.84
N LYS A 75 33.62 -13.87 -4.99
CA LYS A 75 33.31 -15.30 -5.13
C LYS A 75 31.82 -15.48 -5.38
N THR A 76 31.47 -16.47 -6.19
CA THR A 76 30.06 -16.90 -6.36
C THR A 76 29.55 -17.50 -5.05
N VAL A 77 28.65 -16.79 -4.38
CA VAL A 77 28.10 -17.20 -3.09
C VAL A 77 27.05 -18.28 -3.32
N ARG A 78 27.38 -19.52 -2.94
CA ARG A 78 26.40 -20.62 -2.93
C ARG A 78 25.31 -20.36 -1.87
N PRO A 79 24.06 -20.76 -2.16
CA PRO A 79 22.96 -20.65 -1.21
C PRO A 79 23.33 -21.39 0.07
N PHE A 80 23.02 -20.75 1.20
CA PHE A 80 23.27 -21.30 2.51
C PHE A 80 22.17 -22.32 2.85
N SER A 81 22.57 -23.53 3.25
CA SER A 81 21.62 -24.59 3.56
C SER A 81 21.17 -24.52 5.02
N TYR A 82 19.88 -24.67 5.26
CA TYR A 82 19.33 -24.82 6.62
C TYR A 82 19.90 -26.06 7.33
N VAL A 83 20.33 -27.08 6.57
CA VAL A 83 20.98 -28.28 7.13
C VAL A 83 22.32 -27.91 7.78
N THR A 84 23.03 -26.90 7.25
CA THR A 84 24.29 -26.42 7.83
C THR A 84 24.06 -25.74 9.18
N LEU A 85 22.95 -25.04 9.37
CA LEU A 85 22.56 -24.48 10.68
C LEU A 85 22.29 -25.57 11.71
N LEU A 86 21.64 -26.66 11.29
CA LEU A 86 21.27 -27.76 12.18
C LEU A 86 22.42 -28.72 12.50
N ARG A 87 23.37 -28.89 11.58
CA ARG A 87 24.52 -29.81 11.75
C ARG A 87 25.68 -29.20 12.53
N ASN A 88 25.90 -27.89 12.42
CA ASN A 88 26.98 -27.24 13.15
C ASN A 88 26.49 -26.89 14.57
N GLU A 89 27.13 -27.46 15.58
CA GLU A 89 26.76 -27.27 17.00
C GLU A 89 26.74 -25.79 17.42
N LYS A 90 27.72 -24.99 16.96
CA LYS A 90 27.80 -23.57 17.31
C LYS A 90 26.63 -22.79 16.73
N TYR A 91 26.34 -22.99 15.44
CA TYR A 91 25.24 -22.29 14.77
C TYR A 91 23.90 -22.71 15.35
N ARG A 92 23.76 -24.01 15.65
CA ARG A 92 22.57 -24.56 16.28
C ARG A 92 22.33 -23.94 17.66
N GLN A 93 23.36 -23.82 18.50
CA GLN A 93 23.24 -23.20 19.82
C GLN A 93 22.74 -21.74 19.73
N ILE A 94 23.29 -20.96 18.79
CA ILE A 94 22.89 -19.56 18.56
C ILE A 94 21.40 -19.48 18.15
N VAL A 95 21.00 -20.28 17.16
CA VAL A 95 19.63 -20.27 16.61
C VAL A 95 18.62 -20.84 17.61
N GLN A 96 18.97 -21.94 18.28
CA GLN A 96 18.12 -22.59 19.26
C GLN A 96 17.96 -21.74 20.53
N GLY A 97 19.03 -21.08 20.99
CA GLY A 97 18.95 -20.14 22.12
C GLY A 97 17.97 -19.00 21.87
N MET A 98 17.99 -18.41 20.66
CA MET A 98 17.02 -17.37 20.29
C MET A 98 15.60 -17.91 20.09
N TYR A 99 15.46 -19.10 19.50
CA TYR A 99 14.17 -19.76 19.33
C TYR A 99 13.51 -20.08 20.68
N ASP A 100 14.25 -20.66 21.61
CA ASP A 100 13.78 -21.02 22.95
C ASP A 100 13.52 -19.76 23.79
N HIS A 101 14.37 -18.73 23.69
CA HIS A 101 14.14 -17.44 24.35
C HIS A 101 12.84 -16.77 23.88
N SER A 102 12.56 -16.83 22.57
CA SER A 102 11.33 -16.25 22.02
C SER A 102 10.05 -16.95 22.52
N ARG A 103 10.15 -18.24 22.90
CA ARG A 103 9.06 -19.03 23.48
C ARG A 103 8.95 -18.89 25.00
N GLN A 104 10.07 -18.78 25.71
CA GLN A 104 10.05 -18.51 27.15
C GLN A 104 9.43 -17.15 27.48
N VAL A 105 9.60 -16.16 26.60
CA VAL A 105 8.90 -14.86 26.71
C VAL A 105 7.38 -15.00 26.54
N LEU A 106 6.87 -16.10 25.96
CA LEU A 106 5.44 -16.38 25.87
C LEU A 106 4.89 -17.09 27.11
N GLU A 107 5.73 -17.75 27.92
CA GLU A 107 5.30 -18.57 29.07
C GLU A 107 5.36 -17.86 30.43
N GLN A 108 5.97 -16.68 30.53
CA GLN A 108 5.83 -15.86 31.73
C GLN A 108 4.68 -14.87 31.55
N PRO A 109 3.52 -15.05 32.22
CA PRO A 109 2.65 -13.92 32.48
C PRO A 109 3.44 -13.01 33.42
N GLN A 110 4.19 -12.05 32.87
CA GLN A 110 4.69 -10.94 33.66
C GLN A 110 3.46 -10.33 34.33
N ALA A 111 3.38 -10.43 35.66
CA ALA A 111 2.37 -9.73 36.43
C ALA A 111 2.51 -8.25 36.06
N ILE A 112 1.62 -7.79 35.19
CA ILE A 112 1.62 -6.43 34.68
C ILE A 112 1.38 -5.57 35.91
N SER A 113 2.41 -4.85 36.36
CA SER A 113 2.28 -3.82 37.40
C SER A 113 1.07 -2.94 37.05
N GLU A 114 0.24 -2.57 38.02
CA GLU A 114 -0.97 -1.75 37.76
C GLU A 114 -0.66 -0.49 36.95
N ASP A 115 0.53 0.10 37.12
CA ASP A 115 0.99 1.23 36.31
C ASP A 115 1.17 0.87 34.83
N ALA A 116 1.66 -0.34 34.55
CA ALA A 116 1.79 -0.84 33.19
C ALA A 116 0.43 -1.19 32.58
N SER A 117 -0.54 -1.68 33.36
CA SER A 117 -1.89 -1.96 32.85
C SER A 117 -2.66 -0.67 32.53
N ILE A 118 -2.53 0.36 33.38
CA ILE A 118 -3.08 1.69 33.12
C ILE A 118 -2.42 2.32 31.88
N LYS A 119 -1.11 2.16 31.72
CA LYS A 119 -0.40 2.65 30.53
C LYS A 119 -0.79 1.91 29.27
N ILE A 120 -1.01 0.59 29.33
CA ILE A 120 -1.52 -0.22 28.22
C ILE A 120 -2.93 0.25 27.84
N ALA A 121 -3.82 0.45 28.82
CA ALA A 121 -5.18 0.94 28.58
C ALA A 121 -5.18 2.36 27.98
N SER A 122 -4.32 3.25 28.47
CA SER A 122 -4.12 4.59 27.91
C SER A 122 -3.62 4.54 26.47
N LEU A 123 -2.62 3.70 26.19
CA LEU A 123 -2.07 3.51 24.84
C LEU A 123 -3.10 2.87 23.91
N GLN A 124 -3.91 1.93 24.38
CA GLN A 124 -5.02 1.36 23.61
C GLN A 124 -6.11 2.41 23.33
N GLY A 125 -6.44 3.28 24.29
CA GLY A 125 -7.33 4.41 24.07
C GLY A 125 -6.79 5.38 23.01
N GLN A 126 -5.49 5.71 23.07
CA GLN A 126 -4.83 6.54 22.06
C GLN A 126 -4.80 5.85 20.69
N ILE A 127 -4.56 4.54 20.64
CA ILE A 127 -4.61 3.76 19.40
C ILE A 127 -6.02 3.74 18.83
N ASN A 128 -7.05 3.59 19.66
CA ASN A 128 -8.43 3.60 19.20
C ASN A 128 -8.83 4.98 18.69
N LEU A 129 -8.47 6.05 19.40
CA LEU A 129 -8.66 7.42 18.91
C LEU A 129 -7.91 7.69 17.61
N LEU A 130 -6.68 7.19 17.48
CA LEU A 130 -5.90 7.30 16.25
C LEU A 130 -6.50 6.44 15.14
N LYS A 131 -7.03 5.26 15.44
CA LYS A 131 -7.74 4.41 14.47
C LYS A 131 -9.06 5.03 14.03
N ASP A 132 -9.80 5.69 14.91
CA ASP A 132 -11.04 6.41 14.60
C ASP A 132 -10.75 7.66 13.78
N ARG A 133 -9.67 8.39 14.10
CA ARG A 133 -9.18 9.47 13.24
C ARG A 133 -8.71 8.93 11.91
N LEU A 134 -7.98 7.81 11.90
CA LEU A 134 -7.43 7.23 10.69
C LEU A 134 -8.53 6.65 9.80
N SER A 135 -9.53 5.98 10.36
CA SER A 135 -10.71 5.48 9.65
C SER A 135 -11.55 6.64 9.12
N GLY A 136 -11.66 7.74 9.88
CA GLY A 136 -12.25 8.99 9.40
C GLY A 136 -11.44 9.68 8.29
N THR A 137 -10.11 9.49 8.23
CA THR A 137 -9.24 10.08 7.19
C THR A 137 -8.97 9.18 5.99
N LYS A 138 -9.22 7.87 6.10
CA LYS A 138 -8.89 6.89 5.04
C LYS A 138 -10.01 6.67 4.03
N THR A 139 -11.17 7.27 4.22
CA THR A 139 -12.28 7.11 3.28
C THR A 139 -12.20 7.96 2.04
N ASP A 140 -11.36 9.00 1.94
CA ASP A 140 -11.23 9.72 0.67
C ASP A 140 -9.85 10.32 0.46
N GLY A 141 -9.29 10.02 -0.71
CA GLY A 141 -8.29 10.85 -1.32
C GLY A 141 -8.87 12.24 -1.54
N GLY A 142 -8.63 13.13 -0.57
CA GLY A 142 -8.77 14.57 -0.73
C GLY A 142 -10.20 15.08 -0.85
N SER A 143 -10.97 15.03 0.24
CA SER A 143 -11.92 16.10 0.51
C SER A 143 -12.31 16.14 1.98
N ASN A 144 -12.37 17.35 2.54
CA ASN A 144 -12.91 17.57 3.87
C ASN A 144 -14.41 17.26 3.80
N ALA A 145 -14.91 16.30 4.58
CA ALA A 145 -16.33 15.93 4.60
C ALA A 145 -17.31 17.12 4.82
N LEU A 146 -16.86 18.20 5.46
CA LEU A 146 -17.61 19.46 5.54
C LEU A 146 -17.62 20.24 4.22
N ALA A 147 -16.50 20.26 3.50
CA ALA A 147 -16.41 20.86 2.17
C ALA A 147 -17.19 20.05 1.12
N ASP A 148 -17.28 18.72 1.27
CA ASP A 148 -18.10 17.87 0.41
C ASP A 148 -19.60 18.03 0.65
N ALA A 149 -20.04 18.19 1.90
CA ALA A 149 -21.45 18.47 2.16
C ALA A 149 -21.86 19.84 1.60
N GLU A 150 -21.00 20.85 1.72
CA GLU A 150 -21.24 22.17 1.13
C GLU A 150 -21.12 22.14 -0.41
N ALA A 151 -20.15 21.41 -0.97
CA ALA A 151 -20.02 21.22 -2.41
C ALA A 151 -21.24 20.48 -2.98
N GLN A 152 -21.71 19.43 -2.32
CA GLN A 152 -22.88 18.66 -2.76
C GLN A 152 -24.16 19.50 -2.70
N THR A 153 -24.35 20.29 -1.64
CA THR A 153 -25.49 21.22 -1.57
C THR A 153 -25.41 22.33 -2.62
N ASN A 154 -24.21 22.83 -2.92
CA ASN A 154 -23.99 23.80 -4.00
C ASN A 154 -24.23 23.19 -5.38
N ILE A 155 -23.83 21.93 -5.61
CA ILE A 155 -24.10 21.18 -6.85
C ILE A 155 -25.60 21.00 -7.04
N VAL A 156 -26.33 20.62 -5.98
CA VAL A 156 -27.79 20.48 -6.04
C VAL A 156 -28.44 21.83 -6.39
N LYS A 157 -28.09 22.91 -5.71
CA LYS A 157 -28.62 24.26 -6.01
C LYS A 157 -28.29 24.73 -7.43
N LEU A 158 -27.07 24.47 -7.91
CA LEU A 158 -26.66 24.79 -9.28
C LEU A 158 -27.43 23.96 -10.30
N SER A 159 -27.69 22.68 -10.01
CA SER A 159 -28.48 21.81 -10.87
C SER A 159 -29.94 22.26 -10.95
N GLU A 160 -30.56 22.63 -9.83
CA GLU A 160 -31.91 23.20 -9.78
C GLU A 160 -32.00 24.51 -10.56
N PHE A 161 -31.02 25.40 -10.38
CA PHE A 161 -30.95 26.66 -11.12
C PHE A 161 -30.80 26.43 -12.64
N LEU A 162 -29.96 25.48 -13.06
CA LEU A 162 -29.79 25.11 -14.47
C LEU A 162 -31.07 24.52 -15.06
N ILE A 163 -31.79 23.69 -14.30
CA ILE A 163 -33.08 23.12 -14.73
C ILE A 163 -34.11 24.24 -14.95
N GLU A 164 -34.26 25.16 -13.99
CA GLU A 164 -35.24 26.24 -14.10
C GLU A 164 -34.91 27.24 -15.21
N THR A 165 -33.63 27.56 -15.39
CA THR A 165 -33.20 28.44 -16.51
C THR A 165 -33.42 27.78 -17.87
N LEU A 166 -33.13 26.49 -18.03
CA LEU A 166 -33.42 25.76 -19.28
C LEU A 166 -34.93 25.63 -19.52
N ARG A 167 -35.73 25.44 -18.48
CA ARG A 167 -37.19 25.41 -18.57
C ARG A 167 -37.75 26.76 -19.01
N ALA A 168 -37.29 27.85 -18.39
CA ALA A 168 -37.67 29.21 -18.78
C ALA A 168 -37.28 29.51 -20.24
N TYR A 169 -36.07 29.13 -20.66
CA TYR A 169 -35.64 29.27 -22.05
C TYR A 169 -36.50 28.44 -23.02
N THR A 170 -36.91 27.24 -22.62
CA THR A 170 -37.78 26.37 -23.43
C THR A 170 -39.16 26.98 -23.63
N GLU A 171 -39.77 27.47 -22.55
CA GLU A 171 -41.08 28.15 -22.64
C GLU A 171 -40.97 29.47 -23.42
N MET A 172 -39.88 30.23 -23.24
CA MET A 172 -39.60 31.42 -24.04
C MET A 172 -39.47 31.09 -25.53
N ARG A 173 -38.77 30.00 -25.90
CA ARG A 173 -38.64 29.53 -27.30
C ARG A 173 -39.99 29.08 -27.88
N LYS A 174 -40.85 28.44 -27.08
CA LYS A 174 -42.20 28.05 -27.51
C LYS A 174 -43.08 29.29 -27.76
N LEU A 175 -43.06 30.26 -26.84
CA LEU A 175 -43.83 31.50 -26.97
C LEU A 175 -43.33 32.37 -28.14
N LEU A 176 -42.01 32.37 -28.37
CA LEU A 176 -41.36 33.09 -29.47
C LEU A 176 -41.22 32.26 -30.74
N SER A 177 -41.87 31.09 -30.84
CA SER A 177 -41.80 30.22 -32.02
C SER A 177 -42.23 30.90 -33.31
N ASN A 178 -43.10 31.91 -33.21
CA ASN A 178 -43.54 32.73 -34.34
C ASN A 178 -42.53 33.84 -34.70
N ALA A 179 -41.68 34.26 -33.77
CA ALA A 179 -40.68 35.32 -33.95
C ALA A 179 -39.28 34.76 -34.29
N LEU A 180 -39.03 33.48 -33.99
CA LEU A 180 -37.77 32.79 -34.19
C LEU A 180 -37.89 31.81 -35.35
N LYS A 181 -37.04 31.97 -36.38
CA LYS A 181 -36.98 31.05 -37.52
C LYS A 181 -35.75 30.16 -37.40
N LEU A 182 -35.97 28.86 -37.38
CA LEU A 182 -34.91 27.86 -37.50
C LEU A 182 -34.67 27.61 -38.99
N ILE A 183 -33.43 27.79 -39.43
CA ILE A 183 -33.03 27.60 -40.83
C ILE A 183 -32.06 26.43 -40.87
N SER A 184 -32.49 25.35 -41.51
CA SER A 184 -31.75 24.08 -41.60
C SER A 184 -30.83 24.00 -42.82
N GLU A 185 -31.07 24.83 -43.85
CA GLU A 185 -30.26 24.87 -45.07
C GLU A 185 -29.88 26.31 -45.42
N PRO A 186 -28.63 26.58 -45.84
CA PRO A 186 -28.19 27.93 -46.19
C PRO A 186 -28.97 28.42 -47.42
N THR A 187 -29.57 29.60 -47.31
CA THR A 187 -30.33 30.25 -48.39
C THR A 187 -29.66 31.57 -48.76
N ALA A 188 -29.89 32.12 -49.95
CA ALA A 188 -29.34 33.42 -50.36
C ALA A 188 -29.65 34.58 -49.38
N LYS A 189 -30.73 34.47 -48.60
CA LYS A 189 -31.12 35.42 -47.56
C LYS A 189 -30.50 35.14 -46.17
N TYR A 190 -30.04 33.91 -45.94
CA TYR A 190 -29.53 33.43 -44.67
C TYR A 190 -28.33 32.50 -44.92
N PRO A 191 -27.09 33.05 -44.95
CA PRO A 191 -25.91 32.30 -45.37
C PRO A 191 -25.42 31.29 -44.33
N ILE A 192 -25.82 31.44 -43.06
CA ILE A 192 -25.39 30.58 -41.94
C ILE A 192 -26.59 29.79 -41.41
N ILE A 193 -26.40 28.49 -41.18
CA ILE A 193 -27.43 27.59 -40.62
C ILE A 193 -27.57 27.89 -39.12
N GLY A 194 -28.80 28.12 -38.63
CA GLY A 194 -29.01 28.50 -37.25
C GLY A 194 -30.38 29.10 -36.94
N LEU A 195 -30.50 29.65 -35.73
CA LEU A 195 -31.68 30.32 -35.22
C LEU A 195 -31.59 31.82 -35.52
N TYR A 196 -32.57 32.37 -36.22
CA TYR A 196 -32.66 33.79 -36.55
C TYR A 196 -33.89 34.45 -35.89
N CYS A 197 -33.73 35.71 -35.49
CA CYS A 197 -34.84 36.61 -35.22
C CYS A 197 -34.97 37.67 -36.32
N SER A 198 -35.94 38.57 -36.18
CA SER A 198 -36.10 39.74 -37.04
C SER A 198 -34.88 40.65 -37.11
N TYR A 199 -34.00 40.61 -36.10
CA TYR A 199 -32.82 41.48 -35.99
C TYR A 199 -31.50 40.81 -36.40
N GLY A 200 -31.49 39.49 -36.65
CA GLY A 200 -30.27 38.78 -37.05
C GLY A 200 -30.15 37.34 -36.54
N LEU A 201 -28.95 36.78 -36.64
CA LEU A 201 -28.60 35.45 -36.15
C LEU A 201 -28.48 35.48 -34.62
N ILE A 202 -29.19 34.58 -33.94
CA ILE A 202 -29.12 34.41 -32.48
C ILE A 202 -28.12 33.32 -32.10
N ALA A 203 -28.16 32.19 -32.81
CA ALA A 203 -27.30 31.05 -32.51
C ALA A 203 -27.08 30.21 -33.76
N GLU A 204 -25.84 29.75 -33.95
CA GLU A 204 -25.48 28.80 -35.01
C GLU A 204 -26.02 27.40 -34.72
N ALA A 205 -26.10 26.57 -35.76
CA ALA A 205 -26.53 25.17 -35.64
C ALA A 205 -25.68 24.38 -34.62
N GLU A 206 -24.37 24.59 -34.57
CA GLU A 206 -23.48 23.91 -33.60
C GLU A 206 -23.79 24.35 -32.15
N ALA A 207 -24.07 25.64 -31.95
CA ALA A 207 -24.44 26.15 -30.64
C ALA A 207 -25.80 25.61 -30.17
N LEU A 208 -26.77 25.48 -31.09
CA LEU A 208 -28.06 24.86 -30.81
C LEU A 208 -27.90 23.38 -30.44
N GLN A 209 -27.03 22.65 -31.14
CA GLN A 209 -26.73 21.26 -30.82
C GLN A 209 -26.10 21.12 -29.43
N LYS A 210 -25.13 21.97 -29.07
CA LYS A 210 -24.54 21.99 -27.72
C LYS A 210 -25.56 22.28 -26.62
N ILE A 211 -26.54 23.14 -26.89
CA ILE A 211 -27.64 23.43 -25.96
C ILE A 211 -28.55 22.21 -25.81
N GLU A 212 -28.86 21.49 -26.88
CA GLU A 212 -29.65 20.25 -26.83
C GLU A 212 -28.92 19.09 -26.14
N GLU A 213 -27.62 18.96 -26.37
CA GLU A 213 -26.75 18.00 -25.67
C GLU A 213 -26.67 18.33 -24.17
N GLY A 214 -26.48 19.61 -23.83
CA GLY A 214 -26.51 20.10 -22.45
C GLY A 214 -27.85 19.83 -21.76
N ARG A 215 -28.97 20.01 -22.48
CA ARG A 215 -30.30 19.66 -21.98
C ARG A 215 -30.44 18.18 -21.67
N ASN A 216 -30.05 17.31 -22.60
CA ASN A 216 -30.12 15.86 -22.40
C ASN A 216 -29.24 15.41 -21.23
N PHE A 217 -28.11 16.08 -21.01
CA PHE A 217 -27.25 15.83 -19.86
C PHE A 217 -27.92 16.23 -18.54
N VAL A 218 -28.52 17.43 -18.47
CA VAL A 218 -29.24 17.90 -17.28
C VAL A 218 -30.46 17.04 -16.97
N ASP A 219 -31.22 16.61 -17.99
CA ASP A 219 -32.36 15.70 -17.80
C ASP A 219 -31.92 14.33 -17.25
N LYS A 220 -30.76 13.81 -17.69
CA LYS A 220 -30.17 12.59 -17.13
C LYS A 220 -29.70 12.79 -15.69
N LEU A 221 -29.07 13.93 -15.39
CA LEU A 221 -28.67 14.28 -14.03
C LEU A 221 -29.87 14.37 -13.08
N ALA A 222 -30.94 15.06 -13.48
CA ALA A 222 -32.15 15.19 -12.68
C ALA A 222 -32.78 13.82 -12.36
N ARG A 223 -32.81 12.89 -13.33
CA ARG A 223 -33.29 11.51 -13.10
C ARG A 223 -32.38 10.74 -12.15
N SER A 224 -31.06 10.90 -12.26
CA SER A 224 -30.11 10.22 -11.37
C SER A 224 -30.16 10.73 -9.93
N LEU A 225 -30.44 12.02 -9.73
CA LEU A 225 -30.59 12.62 -8.41
C LEU A 225 -31.89 12.19 -7.73
N ASN A 226 -32.99 12.06 -8.48
CA ASN A 226 -34.25 11.55 -7.94
C ASN A 226 -34.23 10.05 -7.59
N LEU A 227 -33.33 9.26 -8.19
CA LEU A 227 -33.13 7.84 -7.85
C LEU A 227 -32.22 7.61 -6.63
N ALA A 228 -31.49 8.64 -6.19
CA ALA A 228 -30.62 8.58 -5.01
C ALA A 228 -31.32 9.03 -3.72
N GLY A 229 -32.63 9.33 -3.80
CA GLY A 229 -33.45 9.86 -2.70
C GLY A 229 -34.47 8.88 -2.11
N ASP A 230 -34.46 7.60 -2.50
CA ASP A 230 -35.27 6.51 -1.92
C ASP A 230 -34.39 5.50 -1.16
#